data_AF-A0ABD3PK32-F1
#
_entry.id   AF-A0ABD3PK32-F1
#
_cell.length_a   1.000
_cell.length_b   1.000
_cell.length_c   1.000
_cell.angle_alpha   90.00
_cell.angle_beta   90.00
_cell.angle_gamma   90.00
#
_symmetry.space_group_name_H-M   'P 1'
#
loop_
_entity.id
_entity.type
_entity.pdbx_description
1 polymer ?
#
loop_
_entity_poly.entity_id
_entity_poly.type
_entity_poly.pdbx_seq_one_letter_code
_entity_poly.pdbx_strand_id
1 'polypeptide(L)'
;MSRSSATSSASLSGSSSSNSSASSDAVPFDNFYWVDLPTHAREAAEKLGYTRDLWDNDEDGPLDGKPWSELTLEEQNAANVLGYDERNWNMTTPHFDHLYWDDLPINAFEAAEKLGYTRDLWNNDENGQLDGKPWSELTLEEQNAASVLGYNERNWNATDTLQFEDLYWDDLPLHAREAAEKLGYCKEVWDLDDGIPLEQRPWNELTSEEQNAATALGYNETEWNENRIPRIIHSEP
;
A
#
# COMPACT_ATOMS: atom_id res chain seq x y z
N MET A 1 -67.05 -17.94 -34.65
CA MET A 1 -67.34 -18.43 -33.29
C MET A 1 -66.12 -18.06 -32.45
N SER A 2 -66.08 -16.85 -31.87
CA SER A 2 -66.47 -16.55 -30.47
C SER A 2 -65.51 -17.22 -29.48
N ARG A 3 -64.80 -16.58 -28.54
CA ARG A 3 -64.95 -15.29 -27.85
C ARG A 3 -63.65 -14.94 -27.09
N SER A 4 -63.45 -13.65 -26.87
CA SER A 4 -62.46 -13.00 -25.99
C SER A 4 -62.56 -13.42 -24.51
N SER A 5 -61.48 -13.25 -23.75
CA SER A 5 -61.49 -12.78 -22.36
C SER A 5 -60.14 -12.16 -21.99
N ALA A 6 -60.19 -10.89 -21.62
CA ALA A 6 -59.17 -10.13 -20.90
C ALA A 6 -59.81 -9.68 -19.58
N THR A 7 -58.97 -9.53 -18.54
CA THR A 7 -59.07 -8.77 -17.25
C THR A 7 -58.43 -9.63 -16.14
N SER A 8 -57.75 -9.17 -15.09
CA SER A 8 -57.10 -7.91 -14.67
C SER A 8 -56.56 -8.14 -13.25
N SER A 9 -55.41 -7.54 -12.92
CA SER A 9 -55.01 -6.97 -11.61
C SER A 9 -54.91 -7.84 -10.34
N ALA A 10 -53.72 -7.85 -9.70
CA ALA A 10 -53.50 -7.28 -8.37
C ALA A 10 -52.04 -7.43 -7.91
N SER A 11 -51.46 -6.31 -7.49
CA SER A 11 -50.15 -6.14 -6.85
C SER A 11 -50.12 -6.68 -5.41
N LEU A 12 -48.95 -7.12 -4.95
CA LEU A 12 -48.46 -7.08 -3.56
C LEU A 12 -46.93 -7.28 -3.64
N SER A 13 -46.14 -6.20 -3.67
CA SER A 13 -45.45 -5.65 -2.49
C SER A 13 -44.84 -6.73 -1.59
N GLY A 14 -43.56 -7.01 -1.83
CA GLY A 14 -42.67 -7.75 -0.93
C GLY A 14 -41.31 -7.08 -0.97
N SER A 15 -41.24 -5.85 -0.46
CA SER A 15 -39.99 -5.21 -0.09
C SER A 15 -39.36 -6.01 1.04
N SER A 16 -38.29 -6.74 0.75
CA SER A 16 -37.40 -7.28 1.78
C SER A 16 -36.03 -6.68 1.55
N SER A 17 -35.86 -5.46 2.06
CA SER A 17 -34.56 -4.93 2.44
C SER A 17 -34.10 -5.67 3.69
N SER A 18 -32.99 -6.37 3.56
CA SER A 18 -32.10 -6.77 4.64
C SER A 18 -30.74 -6.87 3.96
N ASN A 19 -30.01 -5.76 3.82
CA ASN A 19 -29.12 -5.20 4.84
C ASN A 19 -28.31 -6.29 5.55
N SER A 20 -27.39 -6.89 4.80
CA SER A 20 -26.20 -7.53 5.32
C SER A 20 -25.01 -6.69 4.87
N SER A 21 -24.69 -5.70 5.70
CA SER A 21 -23.35 -5.13 5.80
C SER A 21 -22.40 -6.26 6.17
N ALA A 22 -21.69 -6.80 5.18
CA ALA A 22 -20.64 -7.78 5.37
C ALA A 22 -19.40 -7.27 4.63
N SER A 23 -18.29 -7.17 5.36
CA SER A 23 -16.95 -6.81 4.91
C SER A 23 -16.67 -7.19 3.47
N SER A 24 -16.35 -6.20 2.65
CA SER A 24 -16.10 -6.32 1.22
C SER A 24 -14.66 -6.74 0.87
N ASP A 25 -13.95 -7.39 1.80
CA ASP A 25 -12.53 -7.74 1.62
C ASP A 25 -12.27 -9.26 1.52
N ALA A 26 -13.31 -10.09 1.64
CA ALA A 26 -13.16 -11.54 1.45
C ALA A 26 -13.49 -11.93 0.00
N VAL A 27 -12.53 -12.53 -0.69
CA VAL A 27 -12.74 -13.08 -2.05
C VAL A 27 -13.82 -14.18 -1.97
N PRO A 28 -14.73 -14.26 -2.96
CA PRO A 28 -15.98 -15.00 -2.83
C PRO A 28 -15.84 -16.53 -2.70
N PHE A 29 -14.65 -17.09 -2.90
CA PHE A 29 -14.42 -18.54 -2.93
C PHE A 29 -13.50 -19.08 -1.82
N ASP A 30 -12.92 -18.23 -0.98
CA ASP A 30 -11.97 -18.64 0.07
C ASP A 30 -12.55 -19.63 1.09
N ASN A 31 -13.86 -19.65 1.26
CA ASN A 31 -14.53 -20.55 2.22
C ASN A 31 -14.88 -21.92 1.62
N PHE A 32 -14.48 -22.20 0.38
CA PHE A 32 -14.77 -23.46 -0.30
C PHE A 32 -13.54 -24.35 -0.36
N TYR A 33 -13.69 -25.62 0.00
CA TYR A 33 -12.71 -26.63 -0.38
C TYR A 33 -12.75 -26.85 -1.88
N TRP A 34 -11.63 -27.28 -2.47
CA TRP A 34 -11.45 -27.53 -3.89
C TRP A 34 -12.54 -28.42 -4.50
N VAL A 35 -13.01 -29.39 -3.73
CA VAL A 35 -14.07 -30.33 -4.15
C VAL A 35 -15.45 -29.68 -4.21
N ASP A 36 -15.66 -28.61 -3.45
CA ASP A 36 -16.92 -27.87 -3.35
C ASP A 36 -16.94 -26.63 -4.26
N LEU A 37 -15.81 -26.33 -4.93
CA LEU A 37 -15.74 -25.23 -5.89
C LEU A 37 -16.71 -25.46 -7.07
N PRO A 38 -17.50 -24.43 -7.44
CA PRO A 38 -18.20 -24.43 -8.70
C PRO A 38 -17.24 -24.68 -9.88
N THR A 39 -17.71 -25.40 -10.90
CA THR A 39 -16.85 -25.81 -12.03
C THR A 39 -16.07 -24.66 -12.67
N HIS A 40 -16.71 -23.50 -12.84
CA HIS A 40 -16.06 -22.31 -13.43
C HIS A 40 -14.98 -21.72 -12.52
N ALA A 41 -15.17 -21.74 -11.20
CA ALA A 41 -14.19 -21.25 -10.23
C ALA A 41 -13.00 -22.22 -10.17
N ARG A 42 -13.24 -23.53 -10.16
CA ARG A 42 -12.16 -24.52 -10.22
C ARG A 42 -11.34 -24.43 -11.50
N GLU A 43 -12.00 -24.29 -12.66
CA GLU A 43 -11.29 -24.09 -13.94
C GLU A 43 -10.47 -22.80 -13.94
N ALA A 44 -10.95 -21.72 -13.31
CA ALA A 44 -10.20 -20.49 -13.14
C ALA A 44 -8.99 -20.68 -12.22
N ALA A 45 -9.15 -21.37 -11.09
CA ALA A 45 -8.06 -21.69 -10.17
C ALA A 45 -6.98 -22.55 -10.86
N GLU A 46 -7.38 -23.56 -11.64
CA GLU A 46 -6.46 -24.38 -12.44
C GLU A 46 -5.69 -23.56 -13.47
N LYS A 47 -6.33 -22.56 -14.10
CA LYS A 47 -5.66 -21.64 -15.04
C LYS A 47 -4.66 -20.73 -14.37
N LEU A 48 -4.90 -20.36 -13.11
CA LEU A 48 -3.92 -19.66 -12.28
C LEU A 48 -2.84 -20.58 -11.71
N GLY A 49 -2.94 -21.89 -11.97
CA GLY A 49 -1.97 -22.89 -11.58
C GLY A 49 -2.16 -23.44 -10.16
N TYR A 50 -3.27 -23.12 -9.49
CA TYR A 50 -3.62 -23.77 -8.23
C TYR A 50 -3.91 -25.25 -8.46
N THR A 51 -3.44 -26.04 -7.50
CA THR A 51 -3.83 -27.44 -7.37
C THR A 51 -4.72 -27.58 -6.13
N ARG A 52 -5.38 -28.73 -6.01
CA ARG A 52 -6.16 -29.05 -4.82
C ARG A 52 -5.36 -28.87 -3.53
N ASP A 53 -4.13 -29.36 -3.51
CA ASP A 53 -3.31 -29.33 -2.30
C ASP A 53 -2.94 -27.89 -1.94
N LEU A 54 -2.63 -27.04 -2.94
CA LEU A 54 -2.37 -25.62 -2.69
C LEU A 54 -3.63 -24.90 -2.16
N TRP A 55 -4.76 -25.12 -2.82
CA TRP A 55 -6.03 -24.48 -2.47
C TRP A 55 -6.56 -24.90 -1.09
N ASP A 56 -6.61 -26.20 -0.80
CA ASP A 56 -7.20 -26.72 0.44
C ASP A 56 -6.33 -26.40 1.68
N ASN A 57 -5.06 -26.03 1.50
CA ASN A 57 -4.13 -25.68 2.57
C ASN A 57 -3.76 -24.19 2.61
N ASP A 58 -4.43 -23.34 1.83
CA ASP A 58 -4.14 -21.90 1.72
C ASP A 58 -2.64 -21.62 1.41
N GLU A 59 -2.02 -22.45 0.54
CA GLU A 59 -0.64 -22.26 0.09
C GLU A 59 -0.59 -21.40 -1.18
N ASP A 60 0.50 -20.62 -1.30
CA ASP A 60 0.72 -19.71 -2.42
C ASP A 60 0.72 -20.43 -3.78
N GLY A 61 -0.03 -19.88 -4.72
CA GLY A 61 -0.07 -20.28 -6.11
C GLY A 61 1.16 -19.84 -6.90
N PRO A 62 1.41 -20.45 -8.07
CA PRO A 62 2.59 -20.13 -8.90
C PRO A 62 2.56 -18.71 -9.50
N LEU A 63 1.44 -17.99 -9.39
CA LEU A 63 1.26 -16.63 -9.90
C LEU A 63 1.07 -15.58 -8.80
N ASP A 64 1.00 -15.97 -7.53
CA ASP A 64 0.65 -15.06 -6.42
C ASP A 64 1.73 -14.00 -6.15
N GLY A 65 2.96 -14.26 -6.62
CA GLY A 65 4.07 -13.31 -6.62
C GLY A 65 4.22 -12.49 -7.91
N LYS A 66 3.27 -12.57 -8.85
CA LYS A 66 3.27 -11.75 -10.08
C LYS A 66 2.29 -10.58 -9.95
N PRO A 67 2.70 -9.34 -10.28
CA PRO A 67 1.77 -8.23 -10.30
C PRO A 67 0.71 -8.44 -11.39
N TRP A 68 -0.49 -7.91 -11.17
CA TRP A 68 -1.62 -8.06 -12.10
C TRP A 68 -1.28 -7.67 -13.56
N SER A 69 -0.43 -6.65 -13.75
CA SER A 69 0.03 -6.17 -15.06
C SER A 69 0.86 -7.17 -15.85
N GLU A 70 1.47 -8.16 -15.17
CA GLU A 70 2.27 -9.22 -15.77
C GLU A 70 1.47 -10.50 -16.05
N LEU A 71 0.24 -10.58 -15.55
CA LEU A 71 -0.69 -11.64 -15.93
C LEU A 71 -1.10 -11.48 -17.39
N THR A 72 -1.17 -12.61 -18.10
CA THR A 72 -1.81 -12.66 -19.41
C THR A 72 -3.29 -12.32 -19.28
N LEU A 73 -3.91 -11.87 -20.38
CA LEU A 73 -5.34 -11.59 -20.40
C LEU A 73 -6.18 -12.81 -19.98
N GLU A 74 -5.70 -14.03 -20.22
CA GLU A 74 -6.37 -15.25 -19.79
C GLU A 74 -6.30 -15.46 -18.27
N GLU A 75 -5.13 -15.23 -17.67
CA GLU A 75 -4.93 -15.28 -16.22
C GLU A 75 -5.73 -14.18 -15.51
N GLN A 76 -5.72 -12.94 -16.02
CA GLN A 76 -6.55 -11.86 -15.48
C GLN A 76 -8.04 -12.20 -15.52
N ASN A 77 -8.52 -12.81 -16.61
CA ASN A 77 -9.92 -13.25 -16.69
C ASN A 77 -10.23 -14.37 -15.69
N ALA A 78 -9.29 -15.29 -15.46
CA ALA A 78 -9.43 -16.34 -14.45
C ALA A 78 -9.45 -15.75 -13.02
N ALA A 79 -8.55 -14.83 -12.70
CA ALA A 79 -8.52 -14.10 -11.44
C ALA A 79 -9.83 -13.34 -11.19
N ASN A 80 -10.38 -12.66 -12.21
CA ASN A 80 -11.71 -12.03 -12.15
C ASN A 80 -12.84 -13.02 -11.84
N VAL A 81 -12.80 -14.24 -12.38
CA VAL A 81 -13.79 -15.28 -12.06
C VAL A 81 -13.74 -15.67 -10.60
N LEU A 82 -12.56 -15.65 -9.98
CA LEU A 82 -12.35 -15.89 -8.56
C LEU A 82 -12.63 -14.66 -7.67
N GLY A 83 -12.99 -13.52 -8.27
CA GLY A 83 -13.30 -12.27 -7.55
C GLY A 83 -12.08 -11.38 -7.29
N TYR A 84 -10.94 -11.69 -7.90
CA TYR A 84 -9.79 -10.81 -7.89
C TYR A 84 -9.88 -9.75 -8.99
N ASP A 85 -9.51 -8.53 -8.65
CA ASP A 85 -9.25 -7.44 -9.58
C ASP A 85 -7.83 -6.91 -9.37
N GLU A 86 -7.38 -6.01 -10.25
CA GLU A 86 -6.04 -5.41 -10.17
C GLU A 86 -5.73 -4.81 -8.79
N ARG A 87 -6.74 -4.34 -8.06
CA ARG A 87 -6.54 -3.70 -6.76
C ARG A 87 -6.30 -4.76 -5.70
N ASN A 88 -7.20 -5.74 -5.56
CA ASN A 88 -7.09 -6.72 -4.48
C ASN A 88 -6.01 -7.79 -4.74
N TRP A 89 -5.72 -8.12 -6.00
CA TRP A 89 -4.64 -9.04 -6.39
C TRP A 89 -3.26 -8.51 -5.97
N ASN A 90 -3.05 -7.20 -6.16
CA ASN A 90 -1.82 -6.54 -5.76
C ASN A 90 -1.84 -6.08 -4.29
N MET A 91 -2.91 -6.35 -3.53
CA MET A 91 -3.00 -6.09 -2.08
C MET A 91 -2.70 -7.33 -1.24
N THR A 92 -2.86 -8.54 -1.79
CA THR A 92 -2.44 -9.82 -1.17
C THR A 92 -0.94 -10.05 -1.31
N THR A 93 -0.15 -8.97 -1.38
CA THR A 93 1.28 -9.03 -1.65
C THR A 93 1.99 -9.93 -0.65
N PRO A 94 2.77 -10.92 -1.13
CA PRO A 94 3.54 -11.80 -0.27
C PRO A 94 4.57 -11.00 0.52
N HIS A 95 4.43 -11.02 1.84
CA HIS A 95 5.40 -10.45 2.77
C HIS A 95 6.59 -11.41 2.87
N PHE A 96 7.71 -11.08 2.22
CA PHE A 96 8.93 -11.91 2.21
C PHE A 96 9.89 -11.63 3.36
N ASP A 97 9.57 -10.66 4.20
CA ASP A 97 10.30 -10.22 5.41
C ASP A 97 10.62 -11.35 6.40
N HIS A 98 9.83 -12.43 6.41
CA HIS A 98 10.09 -13.60 7.25
C HIS A 98 11.08 -14.62 6.65
N LEU A 99 11.48 -14.47 5.39
CA LEU A 99 12.41 -15.37 4.70
C LEU A 99 13.84 -14.85 4.76
N TYR A 100 14.79 -15.79 4.93
CA TYR A 100 16.20 -15.48 4.71
C TYR A 100 16.47 -15.29 3.22
N TRP A 101 17.49 -14.49 2.91
CA TRP A 101 17.93 -14.20 1.53
C TRP A 101 18.10 -15.45 0.65
N ASP A 102 18.61 -16.55 1.23
CA ASP A 102 18.84 -17.81 0.51
C ASP A 102 17.54 -18.62 0.28
N ASP A 103 16.47 -18.30 1.01
CA ASP A 103 15.16 -18.94 0.94
C ASP A 103 14.14 -18.09 0.14
N LEU A 104 14.56 -16.93 -0.37
CA LEU A 104 13.70 -16.08 -1.19
C LEU A 104 13.32 -16.78 -2.50
N PRO A 105 12.04 -16.73 -2.91
CA PRO A 105 11.66 -17.15 -4.24
C PRO A 105 12.33 -16.23 -5.28
N ILE A 106 12.58 -16.77 -6.47
CA ILE A 106 13.47 -16.12 -7.45
C ILE A 106 13.02 -14.71 -7.86
N ASN A 107 11.71 -14.47 -7.93
CA ASN A 107 11.13 -13.15 -8.21
C ASN A 107 11.39 -12.16 -7.06
N ALA A 108 11.24 -12.58 -5.81
CA ALA A 108 11.54 -11.75 -4.64
C ALA A 108 13.03 -11.46 -4.51
N PHE A 109 13.87 -12.46 -4.77
CA PHE A 109 15.32 -12.30 -4.82
C PHE A 109 15.73 -11.27 -5.89
N GLU A 110 15.24 -11.41 -7.13
CA GLU A 110 15.55 -10.48 -8.22
C GLU A 110 15.05 -9.06 -7.91
N ALA A 111 13.86 -8.94 -7.30
CA ALA A 111 13.31 -7.67 -6.86
C ALA A 111 14.14 -7.02 -5.74
N ALA A 112 14.57 -7.79 -4.74
CA ALA A 112 15.41 -7.32 -3.65
C ALA A 112 16.77 -6.85 -4.18
N GLU A 113 17.41 -7.62 -5.06
CA GLU A 113 18.67 -7.22 -5.72
C GLU A 113 18.48 -5.93 -6.53
N LYS A 114 17.36 -5.81 -7.25
CA LYS A 114 17.02 -4.62 -8.04
C LYS A 114 16.84 -3.36 -7.19
N LEU A 115 16.30 -3.51 -5.98
CA LEU A 115 16.18 -2.42 -4.99
C LEU A 115 17.48 -2.14 -4.23
N GLY A 116 18.55 -2.87 -4.55
CA GLY A 116 19.88 -2.69 -3.96
C GLY A 116 20.05 -3.35 -2.60
N TYR A 117 19.17 -4.26 -2.21
CA TYR A 117 19.41 -5.12 -1.06
C TYR A 117 20.55 -6.09 -1.35
N THR A 118 21.33 -6.36 -0.31
CA THR A 118 22.30 -7.45 -0.30
C THR A 118 21.87 -8.46 0.73
N ARG A 119 22.45 -9.67 0.69
CA ARG A 119 22.22 -10.70 1.71
C ARG A 119 22.37 -10.19 3.13
N ASP A 120 23.43 -9.43 3.38
CA ASP A 120 23.72 -8.92 4.71
C ASP A 120 22.66 -7.87 5.12
N LEU A 121 22.25 -6.99 4.19
CA LEU A 121 21.21 -6.01 4.48
C LEU A 121 19.86 -6.68 4.76
N TRP A 122 19.44 -7.59 3.89
CA TRP A 122 18.16 -8.30 4.00
C TRP A 122 18.05 -9.11 5.30
N ASN A 123 19.06 -9.95 5.59
CA ASN A 123 19.00 -10.86 6.73
C ASN A 123 19.11 -10.14 8.09
N ASN A 124 19.66 -8.92 8.11
CA ASN A 124 19.80 -8.12 9.32
C ASN A 124 18.73 -7.01 9.43
N ASP A 125 17.75 -6.99 8.51
CA ASP A 125 16.70 -5.96 8.46
C ASP A 125 17.31 -4.53 8.39
N GLU A 126 18.40 -4.41 7.63
CA GLU A 126 19.07 -3.14 7.38
C GLU A 126 18.60 -2.53 6.06
N ASN A 127 18.52 -1.21 6.06
CA ASN A 127 17.99 -0.44 4.95
C ASN A 127 18.80 -0.57 3.65
N GLY A 128 18.09 -0.72 2.53
CA GLY A 128 18.66 -0.82 1.19
C GLY A 128 19.17 0.51 0.63
N GLN A 129 19.78 0.48 -0.56
CA GLN A 129 20.31 1.70 -1.22
C GLN A 129 19.25 2.76 -1.56
N LEU A 130 17.98 2.35 -1.63
CA LEU A 130 16.85 3.22 -1.97
C LEU A 130 16.11 3.73 -0.72
N ASP A 131 16.65 3.47 0.46
CA ASP A 131 16.11 4.00 1.70
C ASP A 131 16.15 5.53 1.73
N GLY A 132 15.06 6.13 2.21
CA GLY A 132 14.84 7.58 2.16
C GLY A 132 14.55 8.14 0.76
N LYS A 133 14.37 7.30 -0.28
CA LYS A 133 13.90 7.77 -1.60
C LYS A 133 12.38 7.64 -1.67
N PRO A 134 11.62 8.71 -1.91
CA PRO A 134 10.16 8.62 -1.95
C PRO A 134 9.71 7.79 -3.17
N TRP A 135 8.58 7.10 -3.04
CA TRP A 135 8.04 6.23 -4.09
C TRP A 135 7.95 6.92 -5.46
N SER A 136 7.63 8.21 -5.49
CA SER A 136 7.52 9.02 -6.72
C SER A 136 8.84 9.22 -7.46
N GLU A 137 9.98 9.07 -6.79
CA GLU A 137 11.31 9.17 -7.38
C GLU A 137 11.86 7.82 -7.85
N LEU A 138 11.21 6.72 -7.46
CA LEU A 138 11.54 5.40 -7.98
C LEU A 138 11.26 5.33 -9.48
N THR A 139 12.15 4.67 -10.21
CA THR A 139 11.88 4.33 -11.61
C THR A 139 10.72 3.33 -11.68
N LEU A 140 10.05 3.22 -12.83
CA LEU A 140 8.99 2.23 -13.02
C LEU A 140 9.48 0.80 -12.72
N GLU A 141 10.74 0.50 -13.05
CA GLU A 141 11.34 -0.80 -12.73
C GLU A 141 11.55 -1.00 -11.21
N GLU A 142 11.96 0.05 -10.49
CA GLU A 142 12.10 0.02 -9.03
C GLU A 142 10.73 -0.09 -8.34
N GLN A 143 9.70 0.62 -8.82
CA GLN A 143 8.34 0.52 -8.30
C GLN A 143 7.77 -0.88 -8.50
N ASN A 144 8.01 -1.49 -9.67
CA ASN A 144 7.58 -2.87 -9.94
C ASN A 144 8.31 -3.85 -9.01
N ALA A 145 9.62 -3.69 -8.80
CA ALA A 145 10.39 -4.52 -7.87
C ALA A 145 9.91 -4.34 -6.41
N ALA A 146 9.69 -3.10 -5.97
CA ALA A 146 9.12 -2.80 -4.66
C ALA A 146 7.73 -3.42 -4.49
N SER A 147 6.90 -3.38 -5.54
CA SER A 147 5.59 -4.03 -5.57
C SER A 147 5.67 -5.54 -5.45
N VAL A 148 6.66 -6.18 -6.09
CA VAL A 148 6.91 -7.63 -5.92
C VAL A 148 7.17 -7.94 -4.45
N LEU A 149 7.93 -7.11 -3.74
CA LEU A 149 8.21 -7.29 -2.30
C LEU A 149 7.06 -6.85 -1.36
N GLY A 150 5.92 -6.43 -1.90
CA GLY A 150 4.76 -6.01 -1.14
C GLY A 150 4.75 -4.55 -0.70
N TYR A 151 5.64 -3.74 -1.25
CA TYR A 151 5.58 -2.30 -1.07
C TYR A 151 4.66 -1.64 -2.10
N ASN A 152 3.97 -0.60 -1.67
CA ASN A 152 3.21 0.32 -2.48
C ASN A 152 3.51 1.75 -2.01
N GLU A 153 3.09 2.76 -2.79
CA GLU A 153 3.34 4.17 -2.46
C GLU A 153 2.96 4.54 -1.02
N ARG A 154 1.89 3.95 -0.49
CA ARG A 154 1.42 4.24 0.86
C ARG A 154 2.35 3.66 1.91
N ASN A 155 2.74 2.38 1.84
CA ASN A 155 3.56 1.76 2.88
C ASN A 155 5.06 2.03 2.72
N TRP A 156 5.55 2.22 1.49
CA TRP A 156 6.92 2.61 1.20
C TRP A 156 7.25 3.96 1.83
N ASN A 157 6.35 4.93 1.65
CA ASN A 157 6.47 6.25 2.26
C ASN A 157 5.96 6.29 3.71
N ALA A 158 5.29 5.25 4.22
CA ALA A 158 4.80 5.23 5.61
C ALA A 158 5.88 4.85 6.63
N THR A 159 6.99 4.26 6.17
CA THR A 159 8.14 3.95 7.03
C THR A 159 8.84 5.22 7.54
N ASP A 160 8.59 6.37 6.92
CA ASP A 160 8.99 7.71 7.39
C ASP A 160 8.08 8.20 8.55
N THR A 161 7.92 7.38 9.59
CA THR A 161 7.90 7.91 10.97
C THR A 161 9.31 8.21 11.46
N LEU A 162 10.23 8.54 10.56
CA LEU A 162 11.50 9.15 10.91
C LEU A 162 11.17 10.55 11.41
N GLN A 163 11.38 10.77 12.70
CA GLN A 163 11.46 12.12 13.25
C GLN A 163 12.72 12.75 12.64
N PHE A 164 12.57 13.41 11.49
CA PHE A 164 13.66 14.18 10.88
C PHE A 164 14.23 15.21 11.85
N GLU A 165 13.44 15.60 12.86
CA GLU A 165 13.79 16.42 14.02
C GLU A 165 15.12 16.02 14.69
N ASP A 166 15.50 14.73 14.65
CA ASP A 166 16.71 14.22 15.28
C ASP A 166 17.95 14.21 14.36
N LEU A 167 17.78 14.57 13.08
CA LEU A 167 18.85 14.59 12.07
C LEU A 167 19.41 16.00 11.87
N TYR A 168 20.73 16.09 11.69
CA TYR A 168 21.36 17.31 11.19
C TYR A 168 21.00 17.53 9.71
N TRP A 169 20.99 18.79 9.27
CA TRP A 169 20.63 19.18 7.91
C TRP A 169 21.41 18.44 6.81
N ASP A 170 22.69 18.16 7.06
CA ASP A 170 23.54 17.44 6.11
C ASP A 170 23.20 15.94 6.03
N ASP A 171 22.58 15.40 7.07
CA ASP A 171 22.16 14.00 7.19
C ASP A 171 20.68 13.81 6.80
N LEU A 172 19.96 14.91 6.51
CA LEU A 172 18.60 14.83 5.99
C LEU A 172 18.60 14.17 4.60
N PRO A 173 17.67 13.23 4.37
CA PRO A 173 17.46 12.72 3.02
C PRO A 173 16.97 13.86 2.11
N LEU A 174 17.25 13.74 0.81
CA LEU A 174 17.08 14.83 -0.14
C LEU A 174 15.62 15.36 -0.16
N HIS A 175 14.63 14.47 -0.10
CA HIS A 175 13.22 14.86 -0.09
C HIS A 175 12.85 15.65 1.17
N ALA A 176 13.33 15.21 2.34
CA ALA A 176 13.10 15.91 3.60
C ALA A 176 13.75 17.28 3.57
N ARG A 177 14.98 17.38 3.05
CA ARG A 177 15.66 18.68 2.88
C ARG A 177 14.92 19.60 1.91
N GLU A 178 14.47 19.10 0.76
CA GLU A 178 13.69 19.89 -0.20
C GLU A 178 12.33 20.31 0.37
N ALA A 179 11.69 19.45 1.16
CA ALA A 179 10.46 19.76 1.87
C ALA A 179 10.69 20.83 2.95
N ALA A 180 11.76 20.72 3.72
CA ALA A 180 12.19 21.72 4.70
C ALA A 180 12.45 23.07 4.02
N GLU A 181 13.19 23.10 2.91
CA GLU A 181 13.44 24.31 2.12
C GLU A 181 12.14 24.97 1.62
N LYS A 182 11.15 24.17 1.18
CA LYS A 182 9.83 24.67 0.75
C LYS A 182 9.03 25.28 1.89
N LEU A 183 9.17 24.78 3.11
CA LEU A 183 8.58 25.39 4.30
C LEU A 183 9.33 26.65 4.74
N GLY A 184 10.56 26.83 4.26
CA GLY A 184 11.42 27.98 4.55
C GLY A 184 12.53 27.70 5.55
N TYR A 185 12.79 26.43 5.87
CA TYR A 185 13.96 26.02 6.62
C TYR A 185 15.22 26.15 5.77
N CYS A 186 16.31 26.50 6.44
CA CYS A 186 17.66 26.36 5.92
C CYS A 186 18.53 25.69 6.99
N LYS A 187 19.72 25.25 6.60
CA LYS A 187 20.67 24.58 7.51
C LYS A 187 20.81 25.25 8.87
N GLU A 188 21.00 26.57 8.86
CA GLU A 188 21.19 27.33 10.10
C GLU A 188 19.96 27.31 11.01
N VAL A 189 18.77 27.34 10.43
CA VAL A 189 17.50 27.34 11.19
C VAL A 189 17.17 25.94 11.69
N TRP A 190 17.38 24.93 10.84
CA TRP A 190 17.15 23.52 11.17
C TRP A 190 18.08 23.02 12.28
N ASP A 191 19.40 23.18 12.12
CA ASP A 191 20.39 22.64 13.06
C ASP A 191 20.35 23.35 14.43
N LEU A 192 19.75 24.54 14.50
CA LEU A 192 19.59 25.32 15.73
C LEU A 192 18.23 25.13 16.40
N ASP A 193 17.33 24.30 15.84
CA ASP A 193 15.95 24.16 16.29
C ASP A 193 15.24 25.53 16.40
N ASP A 194 15.55 26.44 15.46
CA ASP A 194 14.94 27.77 15.42
C ASP A 194 13.66 27.72 14.59
N GLY A 195 12.59 28.34 15.08
CA GLY A 195 11.27 28.26 14.44
C GLY A 195 11.21 29.09 13.16
N ILE A 196 10.50 28.59 12.15
CA ILE A 196 10.23 29.36 10.92
C ILE A 196 8.92 30.17 11.04
N PRO A 197 8.77 31.30 10.33
CA PRO A 197 7.52 32.07 10.35
C PRO A 197 6.28 31.27 9.93
N LEU A 198 6.48 30.20 9.13
CA LEU A 198 5.41 29.36 8.63
C LEU A 198 4.71 28.55 9.72
N GLU A 199 5.43 28.11 10.75
CA GLU A 199 4.89 27.32 11.88
C GLU A 199 3.91 28.10 12.74
N GLN A 200 3.92 29.43 12.62
CA GLN A 200 2.94 30.28 13.30
C GLN A 200 1.56 30.21 12.62
N ARG A 201 1.49 29.76 11.35
CA ARG A 201 0.25 29.59 10.59
C ARG A 201 -0.39 28.23 10.90
N PRO A 202 -1.70 28.17 11.17
CA PRO A 202 -2.39 26.90 11.32
C PRO A 202 -2.36 26.12 10.00
N TRP A 203 -2.43 24.79 10.09
CA TRP A 203 -2.35 23.89 8.94
C TRP A 203 -3.31 24.27 7.79
N ASN A 204 -4.53 24.70 8.13
CA ASN A 204 -5.56 25.09 7.17
C ASN A 204 -5.27 26.41 6.42
N GLU A 205 -4.32 27.21 6.89
CA GLU A 205 -3.84 28.42 6.23
C GLU A 205 -2.63 28.15 5.35
N LEU A 206 -2.02 26.96 5.42
CA LEU A 206 -0.97 26.52 4.52
C LEU A 206 -1.52 26.28 3.11
N THR A 207 -0.71 26.56 2.10
CA THR A 207 -1.00 26.15 0.73
C THR A 207 -0.89 24.63 0.60
N SER A 208 -1.50 24.05 -0.44
CA SER A 208 -1.38 22.60 -0.68
C SER A 208 0.07 22.16 -0.85
N GLU A 209 0.95 23.02 -1.39
CA GLU A 209 2.38 22.73 -1.52
C GLU A 209 3.08 22.72 -0.15
N GLU A 210 2.75 23.67 0.73
CA GLU A 210 3.25 23.73 2.10
C GLU A 210 2.75 22.54 2.94
N GLN A 211 1.47 22.15 2.81
CA GLN A 211 0.92 20.97 3.50
C GLN A 211 1.59 19.67 3.03
N ASN A 212 1.84 19.53 1.73
CA ASN A 212 2.54 18.37 1.18
C ASN A 212 3.99 18.33 1.68
N ALA A 213 4.68 19.47 1.77
CA ALA A 213 6.03 19.56 2.30
C ALA A 213 6.06 19.23 3.81
N ALA A 214 5.10 19.75 4.59
CA ALA A 214 4.98 19.41 6.01
C ALA A 214 4.69 17.92 6.22
N THR A 215 3.81 17.33 5.39
CA THR A 215 3.54 15.88 5.40
C THR A 215 4.78 15.07 5.04
N ALA A 216 5.59 15.54 4.08
CA ALA A 216 6.85 14.89 3.71
C ALA A 216 7.92 14.96 4.81
N LEU A 217 7.77 15.88 5.78
CA LEU A 217 8.55 15.94 7.01
C LEU A 217 7.91 15.18 8.19
N GLY A 218 6.86 14.40 7.94
CA GLY A 218 6.20 13.60 8.96
C GLY A 218 5.12 14.33 9.76
N TYR A 219 4.88 15.63 9.51
CA TYR A 219 3.83 16.37 10.21
C TYR A 219 2.44 16.07 9.64
N ASN A 220 1.48 15.78 10.52
CA ASN A 220 0.06 15.82 10.19
C ASN A 220 -0.62 17.08 10.74
N GLU A 221 -1.88 17.34 10.33
CA GLU A 221 -2.65 18.52 10.77
C GLU A 221 -2.72 18.68 12.30
N THR A 222 -2.78 17.56 13.03
CA THR A 222 -2.85 17.58 14.50
C THR A 222 -1.51 18.00 15.08
N GLU A 223 -0.43 17.31 14.69
CA GLU A 223 0.93 17.58 15.17
C GLU A 223 1.42 18.98 14.79
N TRP A 224 1.18 19.42 13.55
CA TRP A 224 1.55 20.77 13.10
C TRP A 224 0.89 21.85 13.97
N ASN A 225 -0.39 21.68 14.30
CA ASN A 225 -1.12 22.64 15.10
C ASN A 225 -0.80 22.53 16.60
N GLU A 226 -0.40 21.35 17.09
CA GLU A 226 -0.01 21.10 18.49
C GLU A 226 1.42 21.56 18.79
N ASN A 227 2.36 21.41 17.85
CA ASN A 227 3.73 21.92 17.94
C ASN A 227 3.81 23.46 17.83
N ARG A 228 2.67 24.16 17.66
CA ARG A 228 2.58 25.63 17.76
C ARG A 228 2.81 26.18 19.16
N ILE A 229 2.81 25.33 20.19
CA ILE A 229 3.26 25.76 21.52
C ILE A 229 4.78 25.79 21.43
N PRO A 230 5.43 26.98 21.43
CA PRO A 230 6.89 27.02 21.45
C PRO A 230 7.34 26.15 22.62
N ARG A 231 8.22 25.16 22.35
CA ARG A 231 8.91 24.41 23.41
C ARG A 231 9.39 25.49 24.37
N ILE A 232 8.73 25.58 25.53
CA ILE A 232 9.00 26.63 26.50
C ILE A 232 10.47 26.45 26.82
N ILE A 233 11.26 27.41 26.36
CA ILE A 233 12.63 27.67 26.77
C ILE A 233 12.69 27.28 28.24
N HIS A 234 13.30 26.14 28.54
CA HIS A 234 13.77 25.88 29.90
C HIS A 234 14.86 26.91 30.13
N SER A 235 14.41 28.12 30.50
CA SER A 235 15.24 29.13 31.10
C SER A 235 15.79 28.52 32.38
N GLU A 236 17.12 28.55 32.44
CA GLU A 236 17.96 28.18 33.57
C GLU A 236 17.44 28.75 34.91
N PRO A 237 17.92 28.17 36.01
CA PRO A 237 18.92 28.92 36.76
C PRO A 237 20.30 28.26 36.86
#